data_AF-A0A0Q3MCA2-F1
#
_entry.id   AF-A0A0Q3MCA2-F1
#
_cell.length_a   1.000
_cell.length_b   1.000
_cell.length_c   1.000
_cell.angle_alpha   90.00
_cell.angle_beta   90.00
_cell.angle_gamma   90.00
#
_symmetry.space_group_name_H-M   'P 1'
#
loop_
_entity.id
_entity.type
_entity.pdbx_description
1 polymer ?
#
loop_
_entity_poly.entity_id
_entity_poly.type
_entity_poly.pdbx_seq_one_letter_code
_entity_poly.pdbx_strand_id
1 'polypeptide(L)'
;MARQLEEKDRELKKHDAYYKEQLARLEERSAQFYKVTTEQYQKAADEVSSRYKRYQTHPICADLQDKILQCYQQHSQETLSCSALASQYLRCVNHAKQQSMLGRGG
;
A
#
# COMPACT_ATOMS: atom_id res chain seq x y z
N MET A 1 35.36 12.29 -58.90
CA MET A 1 34.13 12.60 -58.14
C MET A 1 33.45 11.34 -57.59
N ALA A 2 33.15 10.31 -58.39
CA ALA A 2 32.49 9.08 -57.90
C ALA A 2 33.22 8.38 -56.73
N ARG A 3 34.53 8.16 -56.84
CA ARG A 3 35.32 7.51 -55.78
C ARG A 3 35.34 8.27 -54.45
N GLN A 4 35.32 9.61 -54.49
CA GLN A 4 35.29 10.44 -53.27
C GLN A 4 33.93 10.35 -52.57
N LEU A 5 32.84 10.21 -53.33
CA LEU A 5 31.50 10.01 -52.77
C LEU A 5 31.38 8.63 -52.11
N GLU A 6 31.92 7.59 -52.73
CA GLU A 6 31.94 6.23 -52.15
C GLU A 6 32.77 6.16 -50.86
N GLU A 7 33.89 6.87 -50.80
CA GLU A 7 34.72 6.95 -49.60
C GLU A 7 33.98 7.67 -48.46
N LYS A 8 33.36 8.80 -48.76
CA LYS A 8 32.53 9.53 -47.77
C LYS A 8 31.33 8.72 -47.28
N ASP A 9 30.66 7.97 -48.17
CA ASP A 9 29.55 7.10 -47.79
C ASP A 9 30.01 5.98 -46.84
N ARG A 10 31.20 5.40 -47.08
CA ARG A 10 31.80 4.40 -46.18
C ARG A 10 32.15 4.98 -44.82
N GLU A 11 32.70 6.19 -44.77
CA GLU A 11 32.98 6.88 -43.51
C GLU A 11 31.70 7.19 -42.73
N LEU A 12 30.66 7.71 -43.41
CA LEU A 12 29.36 7.96 -42.80
C LEU A 12 28.73 6.69 -42.23
N LYS A 13 28.79 5.56 -42.94
CA LYS A 13 28.29 4.27 -42.45
C LYS A 13 29.04 3.77 -41.21
N LYS A 14 30.37 3.96 -41.17
CA LYS A 14 31.17 3.61 -39.98
C LYS A 14 30.76 4.44 -38.77
N HIS A 15 30.55 5.74 -38.97
CA HIS A 15 30.13 6.65 -37.90
C HIS A 15 28.72 6.30 -37.41
N ASP A 16 27.78 6.07 -38.32
CA ASP A 16 26.41 5.67 -38.00
C ASP A 16 26.38 4.36 -37.18
N ALA A 17 27.14 3.35 -37.61
CA ALA A 17 27.26 2.10 -36.86
C ALA A 17 27.84 2.31 -35.45
N TYR A 18 28.89 3.13 -35.34
CA TYR A 18 29.50 3.45 -34.05
C TYR A 18 28.53 4.17 -33.11
N TYR A 19 27.84 5.20 -33.58
CA TYR A 19 26.88 5.95 -32.76
C TYR A 19 25.66 5.11 -32.36
N LYS A 20 25.17 4.25 -33.25
CA LYS A 20 24.09 3.31 -32.93
C LYS A 20 24.49 2.34 -31.82
N GLU A 21 25.71 1.81 -31.86
CA GLU A 21 26.22 0.92 -30.81
C GLU A 21 26.32 1.65 -29.46
N GLN A 22 26.84 2.88 -29.45
CA GLN A 22 26.93 3.68 -28.22
C GLN A 22 25.54 4.00 -27.65
N LEU A 23 24.57 4.35 -28.49
CA LEU A 23 23.19 4.59 -28.08
C LEU A 23 22.56 3.33 -27.48
N ALA A 24 22.67 2.19 -28.15
CA ALA A 24 22.14 0.92 -27.66
C ALA A 24 22.73 0.55 -26.29
N ARG A 25 24.03 0.74 -26.10
CA ARG A 25 24.69 0.49 -24.81
C ARG A 25 24.22 1.45 -23.71
N LEU A 26 23.99 2.71 -24.05
CA LEU A 26 23.47 3.70 -23.11
C LEU A 26 22.03 3.38 -22.69
N GLU A 27 21.18 3.03 -23.65
CA GLU A 27 19.79 2.62 -23.42
C GLU A 27 19.72 1.35 -22.56
N GLU A 28 20.54 0.34 -22.85
CA GLU A 28 20.62 -0.88 -22.04
C GLU A 28 21.01 -0.57 -20.58
N ARG A 29 22.08 0.22 -20.39
CA ARG A 29 22.54 0.61 -19.04
C ARG A 29 21.49 1.41 -18.29
N SER A 30 20.80 2.32 -18.98
CA SER A 30 19.71 3.11 -18.42
C SER A 30 18.54 2.21 -17.98
N ALA A 31 18.11 1.30 -18.84
CA ALA A 31 17.04 0.35 -18.56
C ALA A 31 17.37 -0.56 -17.36
N GLN A 32 18.61 -1.05 -17.27
CA GLN A 32 19.06 -1.85 -16.12
C GLN A 32 19.00 -1.04 -14.82
N PHE A 33 19.42 0.22 -14.83
CA PHE A 33 19.39 1.08 -13.65
C PHE A 33 17.96 1.38 -13.18
N TYR A 34 17.06 1.72 -14.12
CA TYR A 34 15.65 1.96 -13.80
C TYR A 34 14.98 0.71 -13.23
N LYS A 35 15.20 -0.47 -13.83
CA LYS A 35 14.66 -1.74 -13.32
C LYS A 35 15.08 -2.03 -11.89
N VAL A 36 16.39 -1.99 -11.61
CA VAL A 36 16.91 -2.27 -10.26
C VAL A 36 16.36 -1.27 -9.25
N THR A 37 16.21 0.00 -9.63
CA THR A 37 15.68 1.04 -8.74
C THR A 37 14.21 0.79 -8.41
N THR A 38 13.37 0.50 -9.41
CA THR A 38 11.95 0.25 -9.21
C THR A 38 11.70 -1.06 -8.45
N GLU A 39 12.42 -2.13 -8.78
CA GLU A 39 12.26 -3.43 -8.12
C GLU A 39 12.71 -3.38 -6.65
N GLN A 40 13.86 -2.76 -6.36
CA GLN A 40 14.33 -2.60 -4.98
C GLN A 40 13.39 -1.71 -4.17
N TYR A 41 12.88 -0.63 -4.77
CA TYR A 41 11.91 0.25 -4.12
C TYR A 41 10.62 -0.50 -3.80
N GLN A 42 10.06 -1.23 -4.77
CA GLN A 42 8.82 -1.97 -4.57
C GLN A 42 9.00 -3.04 -3.49
N LYS A 43 10.11 -3.77 -3.51
CA LYS A 43 10.44 -4.75 -2.48
C LYS A 43 10.54 -4.12 -1.08
N ALA A 44 11.20 -2.97 -0.97
CA ALA A 44 11.29 -2.25 0.31
C ALA A 44 9.92 -1.75 0.78
N ALA A 45 9.08 -1.25 -0.14
CA ALA A 45 7.71 -0.82 0.17
C ALA A 45 6.84 -2.01 0.63
N ASP A 46 6.97 -3.17 0.00
CA ASP A 46 6.24 -4.39 0.36
C ASP A 46 6.72 -4.93 1.72
N GLU A 47 8.03 -4.90 2.00
CA GLU A 47 8.58 -5.31 3.30
C GLU A 47 8.07 -4.42 4.44
N VAL A 48 8.08 -3.10 4.23
CA VAL A 48 7.52 -2.13 5.19
C VAL A 48 6.01 -2.34 5.33
N SER A 49 5.27 -2.48 4.23
CA SER A 49 3.82 -2.73 4.26
C SER A 49 3.47 -4.03 4.98
N SER A 50 4.28 -5.08 4.82
CA SER A 50 4.09 -6.36 5.49
C SER A 50 4.37 -6.27 7.00
N ARG A 51 5.44 -5.57 7.40
CA ARG A 51 5.81 -5.40 8.83
C ARG A 51 4.87 -4.44 9.55
N TYR A 52 4.42 -3.41 8.85
CA TYR A 52 3.57 -2.35 9.37
C TYR A 52 2.18 -2.41 8.75
N LYS A 53 1.66 -3.62 8.46
CA LYS A 53 0.24 -3.78 8.12
C LYS A 53 -0.52 -3.07 9.21
N ARG A 54 -1.15 -1.94 8.85
CA ARG A 54 -1.92 -1.12 9.79
C ARG A 54 -2.79 -2.10 10.53
N TYR A 55 -2.63 -2.18 11.85
CA TYR A 55 -3.56 -2.90 12.70
C TYR A 55 -4.94 -2.49 12.21
N GLN A 56 -5.67 -3.42 11.60
CA GLN A 56 -7.07 -3.22 11.28
C GLN A 56 -7.71 -3.08 12.65
N THR A 57 -7.83 -1.84 13.14
CA THR A 57 -8.50 -1.53 14.39
C THR A 57 -9.96 -1.82 14.13
N HIS A 58 -10.32 -3.08 14.31
CA HIS A 58 -11.69 -3.51 14.19
C HIS A 58 -12.43 -2.96 15.41
N PRO A 59 -13.39 -2.04 15.22
CA PRO A 59 -14.09 -1.44 16.34
C PRO A 59 -14.85 -2.53 17.10
N ILE A 60 -14.49 -2.72 18.35
CA ILE A 60 -15.08 -3.76 19.19
C ILE A 60 -16.50 -3.34 19.57
N CYS A 61 -17.46 -4.25 19.45
CA CYS A 61 -18.87 -4.01 19.75
C CYS A 61 -19.56 -2.98 18.83
N ALA A 62 -19.03 -2.71 17.62
CA ALA A 62 -19.57 -1.71 16.68
C ALA A 62 -21.07 -1.89 16.39
N ASP A 63 -21.51 -3.10 16.05
CA ASP A 63 -22.94 -3.34 15.78
C ASP A 63 -23.83 -3.07 16.99
N LEU A 64 -23.33 -3.34 18.21
CA LEU A 64 -24.05 -3.05 19.45
C LEU A 64 -24.06 -1.54 19.74
N GLN A 65 -22.97 -0.84 19.41
CA GLN A 65 -22.85 0.61 19.53
C GLN A 65 -23.84 1.31 18.59
N ASP A 66 -23.98 0.86 17.34
CA ASP A 66 -24.93 1.45 16.40
C ASP A 66 -26.38 1.23 16.88
N LYS A 67 -26.71 0.02 17.32
CA LYS A 67 -28.06 -0.31 17.81
C LYS A 67 -28.43 0.50 19.05
N ILE A 68 -27.52 0.66 20.02
CA ILE A 68 -27.82 1.41 21.25
C ILE A 68 -28.00 2.90 20.97
N LEU A 69 -27.17 3.46 20.09
CA LEU A 69 -27.32 4.86 19.67
C LEU A 69 -28.65 5.08 18.96
N GLN A 70 -29.02 4.17 18.05
CA GLN A 70 -30.31 4.23 17.38
C GLN A 70 -31.48 4.13 18.36
N CYS A 71 -31.40 3.24 19.35
CA CYS A 71 -32.45 3.10 20.37
C CYS A 71 -32.64 4.40 21.16
N TYR A 72 -31.57 5.02 21.65
CA TYR A 72 -31.68 6.27 22.39
C TYR A 72 -32.19 7.45 21.54
N GLN A 73 -31.86 7.47 20.25
CA GLN A 73 -32.40 8.47 19.32
C GLN A 73 -33.92 8.31 19.13
N GLN A 74 -34.40 7.06 19.05
CA GLN A 74 -35.83 6.76 18.87
C GLN A 74 -36.63 6.90 20.17
N HIS A 75 -36.03 6.63 21.33
CA HIS A 75 -36.67 6.63 22.65
C HIS A 75 -36.06 7.68 23.59
N SER A 76 -35.94 8.92 23.12
CA SER A 76 -35.25 10.00 23.87
C SER A 76 -35.92 10.34 25.20
N GLN A 77 -37.24 10.17 25.32
CA GLN A 77 -38.00 10.36 26.56
C GLN A 77 -38.22 9.06 27.35
N GLU A 78 -37.90 7.91 26.75
CA GLU A 78 -38.12 6.57 27.31
C GLU A 78 -36.81 5.76 27.31
N THR A 79 -35.73 6.38 27.76
CA THR A 79 -34.37 5.82 27.66
C THR A 79 -34.21 4.46 28.35
N LEU A 80 -35.06 4.16 29.34
CA LEU A 80 -35.09 2.86 30.03
C LEU A 80 -35.51 1.69 29.11
N SER A 81 -36.25 1.96 28.02
CA SER A 81 -36.58 0.96 27.00
C SER A 81 -35.32 0.38 26.33
N CYS A 82 -34.22 1.13 26.32
CA CYS A 82 -32.93 0.71 25.77
C CYS A 82 -32.03 -0.03 26.78
N SER A 83 -32.48 -0.25 28.03
CA SER A 83 -31.66 -0.79 29.12
C SER A 83 -31.09 -2.19 28.87
N ALA A 84 -31.86 -3.06 28.21
CA ALA A 84 -31.39 -4.40 27.83
C ALA A 84 -30.22 -4.33 26.83
N LEU A 85 -30.32 -3.42 25.86
CA LEU A 85 -29.31 -3.18 24.84
C LEU A 85 -28.06 -2.52 25.43
N ALA A 86 -28.25 -1.57 26.36
CA ALA A 86 -27.18 -0.98 27.15
C ALA A 86 -26.39 -2.02 27.96
N SER A 87 -27.11 -2.94 28.61
CA SER A 87 -26.50 -4.05 29.35
C SER A 87 -25.69 -4.98 28.43
N GLN A 88 -26.18 -5.23 27.22
CA GLN A 88 -25.48 -6.07 26.24
C GLN A 88 -24.21 -5.39 25.71
N TYR A 89 -24.29 -4.11 25.36
CA TYR A 89 -23.12 -3.32 24.95
C TYR A 89 -22.05 -3.29 26.04
N LEU A 90 -22.45 -3.04 27.30
CA LEU A 90 -21.54 -3.01 28.44
C LEU A 90 -20.84 -4.36 28.66
N ARG A 91 -21.56 -5.48 28.54
CA ARG A 91 -20.97 -6.83 28.62
C ARG A 91 -19.92 -7.05 27.53
N CYS A 92 -20.22 -6.66 26.29
CA CYS A 92 -19.27 -6.77 25.18
C CYS A 92 -18.00 -5.96 25.43
N VAL A 93 -18.12 -4.70 25.86
CA VAL A 93 -16.98 -3.82 26.17
C VAL A 93 -16.14 -4.37 27.32
N ASN A 94 -16.78 -4.86 28.38
CA ASN A 94 -16.05 -5.41 29.53
C ASN A 94 -15.31 -6.70 29.17
N HIS A 95 -15.92 -7.56 28.35
CA HIS A 95 -15.28 -8.77 27.85
C HIS A 95 -14.04 -8.42 27.01
N ALA A 96 -14.17 -7.46 26.08
CA ALA A 96 -13.07 -6.99 25.25
C ALA A 96 -11.92 -6.40 26.09
N LYS A 97 -12.24 -5.60 27.12
CA LYS A 97 -11.27 -5.08 28.07
C LYS A 97 -10.51 -6.22 28.78
N GLN A 98 -11.21 -7.22 29.28
CA GLN A 98 -10.59 -8.38 29.95
C GLN A 98 -9.65 -9.14 29.00
N GLN A 99 -10.10 -9.42 27.77
CA GLN A 99 -9.26 -10.08 26.75
C GLN A 99 -7.99 -9.27 26.43
N SER A 100 -8.10 -7.95 26.29
CA SER A 100 -6.95 -7.08 26.00
C SER A 100 -5.92 -7.03 27.12
N MET A 101 -6.34 -7.19 28.38
CA MET A 101 -5.45 -7.23 29.54
C MET A 101 -4.71 -8.57 29.64
N LEU A 102 -5.33 -9.67 29.21
CA LEU A 102 -4.73 -11.01 29.21
C LEU A 102 -3.76 -11.23 28.03
N GLY A 103 -3.96 -10.55 26.90
CA GLY A 103 -3.13 -10.69 25.70
C GLY A 103 -1.82 -9.89 25.68
N ARG A 104 -1.50 -9.14 26.75
CA ARG A 104 -0.32 -8.25 26.83
C ARG A 104 0.88 -8.82 27.59
N GLY A 105 0.81 -10.09 28.00
CA GLY A 105 1.84 -10.78 28.78
C GLY A 105 2.57 -11.89 28.01
N GLY A 106 3.16 -11.54 26.86
CA GLY A 106 4.02 -12.42 26.06
C GLY A 106 5.17 -11.65 25.46
#